data_AF-A0A691H366-F1
#
_entry.id   AF-A0A691H366-F1
#
_cell.length_a   1.000
_cell.length_b   1.000
_cell.length_c   1.000
_cell.angle_alpha   90.00
_cell.angle_beta   90.00
_cell.angle_gamma   90.00
#
_symmetry.space_group_name_H-M   'P 1'
#
loop_
_entity.id
_entity.type
_entity.pdbx_description
1 polymer ?
#
loop_
_entity_poly.entity_id
_entity_poly.type
_entity_poly.pdbx_seq_one_letter_code
_entity_poly.pdbx_strand_id
1 'polypeptide(L)'
;MYHIIFSADENYIKYTSVLITSIIKNTNPKNHFQNRPYSFHVLSNFVSEETREKLECLKKELNKIYPCEISIHIMSDDRFENFPSSGAAQNSKLPYYRLKFISLLDDNVDKCLYLDSDMLCMCDIREIFAIDLQGKIIGVVGDPGSKRSKIKFIENNTKKVLKFDENYFNSGFLLINAKEYKKANVEKKCEELAKKCIYIKAADQDLLNAVIPKDKILKLSFAYNFNIITLLYVICKDEKKNRLNYTREEFTQSAKNPKILHYGEKPWKFLKSYVDLQNRNINDYWWDIAKEVPIFKEELLKQKENIKDYLLYAGLGFTLYNLCKKYQLFTIKQLLQTGHDAKLIEFAKGLNDDKYGLYCMLGEMLLYARKHKKGVINIILKSYKMIKMYEKYAYKSRDIKNL
;
A
#
# COMPACT_ATOMS: atom_id res chain seq x y z
N MET A 1 24.84 -4.02 7.79
CA MET A 1 23.75 -3.08 8.16
C MET A 1 22.41 -3.76 7.87
N TYR A 2 21.30 -3.16 8.28
CA TYR A 2 19.96 -3.55 7.84
C TYR A 2 19.54 -2.70 6.65
N HIS A 3 19.52 -3.28 5.44
CA HIS A 3 19.24 -2.55 4.20
C HIS A 3 17.74 -2.48 3.93
N ILE A 4 17.19 -1.26 3.91
CA ILE A 4 15.76 -0.99 3.71
C ILE A 4 15.60 -0.03 2.54
N ILE A 5 14.66 -0.34 1.64
CA ILE A 5 14.53 0.31 0.33
C ILE A 5 13.15 0.90 0.18
N PHE A 6 13.11 2.08 -0.45
CA PHE A 6 11.91 2.78 -0.82
C PHE A 6 12.03 3.28 -2.27
N SER A 7 10.89 3.42 -2.94
CA SER A 7 10.79 4.21 -4.17
C SER A 7 9.94 5.45 -3.90
N ALA A 8 10.48 6.63 -4.18
CA ALA A 8 9.77 7.89 -3.95
C ALA A 8 10.21 8.94 -4.96
N ASP A 9 9.24 9.65 -5.54
CA ASP A 9 9.50 10.92 -6.23
C ASP A 9 9.71 12.05 -5.19
N GLU A 10 10.15 13.21 -5.67
CA GLU A 10 10.32 14.44 -4.89
C GLU A 10 9.15 14.71 -3.93
N ASN A 11 7.91 14.55 -4.39
CA ASN A 11 6.72 14.86 -3.60
C ASN A 11 6.41 13.81 -2.53
N TYR A 12 6.86 12.56 -2.73
CA TYR A 12 6.67 11.44 -1.81
C TYR A 12 7.78 11.31 -0.75
N ILE A 13 8.91 12.01 -0.90
CA ILE A 13 10.02 11.93 0.05
C ILE A 13 9.59 12.30 1.47
N LYS A 14 8.78 13.35 1.64
CA LYS A 14 8.25 13.72 2.96
C LYS A 14 7.39 12.63 3.60
N TYR A 15 6.65 11.83 2.81
CA TYR A 15 5.89 10.71 3.36
C TYR A 15 6.81 9.53 3.72
N THR A 16 7.81 9.28 2.88
CA THR A 16 8.87 8.30 3.14
C THR A 16 9.62 8.62 4.44
N SER A 17 9.83 9.90 4.73
CA SER A 17 10.46 10.36 5.98
C SER A 17 9.66 9.96 7.23
N VAL A 18 8.32 9.90 7.14
CA VAL A 18 7.45 9.41 8.22
C VAL A 18 7.69 7.92 8.47
N LEU A 19 7.77 7.13 7.40
CA LEU A 19 8.07 5.70 7.50
C LEU A 19 9.47 5.46 8.11
N ILE A 20 10.51 6.13 7.60
CA ILE A 20 11.88 6.05 8.14
C ILE A 20 11.89 6.41 9.63
N THR A 21 11.24 7.52 10.01
CA THR A 21 11.14 7.95 11.41
C THR A 21 10.40 6.92 12.27
N SER A 22 9.31 6.32 11.78
CA SER A 22 8.59 5.27 12.51
C SER A 22 9.45 4.02 12.74
N ILE A 23 10.32 3.65 11.79
CA ILE A 23 11.25 2.53 11.94
C ILE A 23 12.25 2.81 13.06
N ILE A 24 12.87 3.99 13.04
CA ILE A 24 13.85 4.39 14.04
C ILE A 24 13.21 4.47 15.43
N LYS A 25 12.05 5.10 15.56
CA LYS A 25 11.35 5.26 16.84
C LYS A 25 10.87 3.94 17.47
N ASN A 26 10.54 2.94 16.66
CA ASN A 26 10.14 1.62 17.15
C ASN A 26 11.33 0.67 17.38
N THR A 27 12.56 1.12 17.12
CA THR A 27 13.76 0.30 17.39
C THR A 27 14.08 0.33 18.87
N ASN A 28 14.11 -0.84 19.53
CA ASN A 28 14.50 -0.96 20.94
C ASN A 28 15.90 -1.59 21.06
N PRO A 29 16.98 -0.81 21.30
CA PRO A 29 18.35 -1.33 21.36
C PRO A 29 18.60 -2.41 22.43
N LYS A 30 17.70 -2.53 23.41
CA LYS A 30 17.77 -3.54 24.48
C LYS A 30 17.16 -4.89 24.09
N ASN A 31 16.54 -4.98 22.92
CA ASN A 31 15.97 -6.23 22.42
C ASN A 31 17.10 -7.20 22.02
N HIS A 32 16.76 -8.48 21.81
CA HIS A 32 17.72 -9.55 21.52
C HIS A 32 18.31 -9.50 20.09
N PHE A 33 17.88 -8.56 19.25
CA PHE A 33 18.38 -8.40 17.89
C PHE A 33 19.76 -7.75 17.88
N GLN A 34 20.55 -8.05 16.85
CA GLN A 34 21.86 -7.45 16.70
C GLN A 34 21.74 -5.93 16.48
N ASN A 35 22.51 -5.15 17.24
CA ASN A 35 22.52 -3.68 17.14
C ASN A 35 23.37 -3.22 15.95
N ARG A 36 22.89 -3.52 14.73
CA ARG A 36 23.50 -3.06 13.46
C ARG A 36 22.82 -1.77 13.00
N PRO A 37 23.56 -0.83 12.35
CA PRO A 37 22.95 0.37 11.76
C PRO A 37 21.95 0.04 10.65
N TYR A 38 20.99 0.94 10.42
CA TYR A 38 20.12 0.91 9.25
C TYR A 38 20.78 1.59 8.04
N SER A 39 20.55 1.05 6.85
CA SER A 39 20.90 1.68 5.57
C SER A 39 19.61 1.88 4.79
N PHE A 40 19.13 3.12 4.69
CA PHE A 40 17.93 3.48 3.95
C PHE A 40 18.30 3.90 2.54
N HIS A 41 17.75 3.22 1.54
CA HIS A 41 17.99 3.48 0.12
C HIS A 41 16.71 4.06 -0.51
N VAL A 42 16.77 5.30 -0.98
CA VAL A 42 15.65 5.97 -1.66
C VAL A 42 15.91 5.98 -3.16
N LEU A 43 15.11 5.22 -3.91
CA LEU A 43 15.12 5.22 -5.37
C LEU A 43 14.23 6.34 -5.88
N SER A 44 14.79 7.21 -6.70
CA SER A 44 14.06 8.37 -7.23
C SER A 44 14.48 8.68 -8.65
N ASN A 45 13.57 9.31 -9.40
CA ASN A 45 13.89 9.86 -10.72
C ASN A 45 14.55 11.24 -10.61
N PHE A 46 14.23 11.98 -9.54
CA PHE A 46 14.72 13.32 -9.30
C PHE A 46 14.58 13.66 -7.82
N VAL A 47 15.62 14.27 -7.25
CA VAL A 47 15.57 14.89 -5.93
C VAL A 47 16.26 16.25 -5.99
N SER A 48 15.56 17.30 -5.59
CA SER A 48 16.11 18.67 -5.56
C SER A 48 17.19 18.80 -4.49
N GLU A 49 18.10 19.78 -4.64
CA GLU A 49 19.12 20.06 -3.61
C GLU A 49 18.48 20.44 -2.27
N GLU A 50 17.38 21.20 -2.27
CA GLU A 50 16.63 21.51 -1.05
C GLU A 50 16.16 20.22 -0.34
N THR A 51 15.61 19.27 -1.08
CA THR A 51 15.15 18.00 -0.50
C THR A 51 16.31 17.11 -0.07
N ARG A 52 17.46 17.15 -0.77
CA ARG A 52 18.71 16.48 -0.33
C ARG A 52 19.20 17.03 1.01
N GLU A 53 19.27 18.34 1.14
CA GLU A 53 19.65 19.00 2.40
C GLU A 53 18.69 18.64 3.54
N LYS A 54 17.38 18.62 3.27
CA LYS A 54 16.38 18.16 4.26
C LYS A 54 16.61 16.71 4.69
N LEU A 55 16.92 15.82 3.76
CA LEU A 55 17.22 14.41 4.05
C LEU A 55 18.52 14.23 4.84
N GLU A 56 19.55 15.02 4.55
CA GLU A 56 20.80 15.04 5.31
C GLU A 56 20.58 15.52 6.75
N CYS A 57 19.78 16.56 6.94
CA CYS A 57 19.38 17.03 8.27
C CYS A 57 18.53 15.99 9.01
N LEU A 58 17.58 15.34 8.33
CA LEU A 58 16.78 14.25 8.89
C LEU A 58 17.68 13.10 9.36
N LYS A 59 18.64 12.68 8.53
CA LYS A 59 19.64 11.65 8.87
C LYS A 59 20.39 12.01 10.15
N LYS A 60 20.87 13.26 10.28
CA LYS A 60 21.60 13.72 11.49
C LYS A 60 20.73 13.63 12.75
N GLU A 61 19.45 14.03 12.66
CA GLU A 61 18.53 13.95 13.80
C GLU A 61 18.20 12.51 14.19
N LEU A 62 17.93 11.64 13.20
CA LEU A 62 17.59 10.24 13.46
C LEU A 62 18.78 9.43 14.00
N ASN A 63 20.02 9.75 13.60
CA ASN A 63 21.23 9.12 14.15
C ASN A 63 21.40 9.32 15.65
N LYS A 64 20.82 10.38 16.22
CA LYS A 64 20.82 10.60 17.69
C LYS A 64 19.98 9.56 18.43
N ILE A 65 19.03 8.92 17.74
CA ILE A 65 18.13 7.90 18.31
C ILE A 65 18.70 6.50 18.04
N TYR A 66 19.03 6.19 16.79
CA TYR A 66 19.63 4.91 16.41
C TYR A 66 20.48 5.08 15.14
N PRO A 67 21.65 4.41 15.04
CA PRO A 67 22.55 4.57 13.90
C PRO A 67 21.88 4.27 12.55
N CYS A 68 21.94 5.22 11.61
CA CYS A 68 21.36 5.07 10.28
C CYS A 68 22.05 5.90 9.20
N GLU A 69 22.03 5.40 7.96
CA GLU A 69 22.39 6.17 6.77
C GLU A 69 21.17 6.31 5.86
N ILE A 70 21.12 7.41 5.09
CA ILE A 70 20.13 7.64 4.04
C ILE A 70 20.87 7.92 2.75
N SER A 71 20.68 7.08 1.75
CA SER A 71 21.31 7.19 0.43
C SER A 71 20.26 7.35 -0.67
N ILE A 72 20.46 8.33 -1.54
CA ILE A 72 19.59 8.60 -2.68
C ILE A 72 20.20 7.99 -3.94
N HIS A 73 19.42 7.22 -4.66
CA HIS A 73 19.82 6.59 -5.92
C HIS A 73 18.96 7.15 -7.05
N ILE A 74 19.56 7.99 -7.88
CA ILE A 74 18.88 8.56 -9.04
C ILE A 74 18.87 7.55 -10.19
N MET A 75 17.70 7.30 -10.75
CA MET A 75 17.52 6.41 -11.89
C MET A 75 16.75 7.14 -12.99
N SER A 76 17.15 6.95 -14.25
CA SER A 76 16.38 7.47 -15.39
C SER A 76 15.19 6.56 -15.70
N ASP A 77 14.05 7.18 -16.04
CA ASP A 77 12.87 6.50 -16.59
C ASP A 77 13.18 5.78 -17.91
N ASP A 78 14.23 6.20 -18.64
CA ASP A 78 14.66 5.60 -19.91
C ASP A 78 15.01 4.11 -19.76
N ARG A 79 15.51 3.73 -18.57
CA ARG A 79 15.78 2.33 -18.21
C ARG A 79 14.52 1.44 -18.23
N PHE A 80 13.34 2.06 -18.26
CA PHE A 80 12.03 1.43 -18.23
C PHE A 80 11.16 1.78 -19.43
N GLU A 81 11.70 2.32 -20.51
CA GLU A 81 10.95 2.64 -21.74
C GLU A 81 10.17 1.43 -22.25
N ASN A 82 10.83 0.26 -22.26
CA ASN A 82 10.26 -1.00 -22.72
C ASN A 82 9.28 -1.65 -21.71
N PHE A 83 9.03 -1.02 -20.57
CA PHE A 83 8.05 -1.51 -19.60
C PHE A 83 6.66 -0.96 -19.93
N PRO A 84 5.61 -1.81 -19.88
CA PRO A 84 4.26 -1.40 -20.22
C PRO A 84 3.75 -0.33 -19.25
N SER A 85 2.97 0.62 -19.76
CA SER A 85 2.13 1.46 -18.90
C SER A 85 1.14 0.57 -18.15
N SER A 86 1.01 0.77 -16.84
CA SER A 86 0.14 -0.07 -16.02
C SER A 86 -1.24 0.56 -15.83
N GLY A 87 -2.26 -0.28 -15.66
CA GLY A 87 -3.60 0.23 -15.37
C GLY A 87 -3.71 1.03 -14.06
N ALA A 88 -2.86 0.72 -13.06
CA ALA A 88 -2.87 1.38 -11.75
C ALA A 88 -1.97 2.62 -11.67
N ALA A 89 -0.73 2.54 -12.19
CA ALA A 89 0.24 3.65 -12.13
C ALA A 89 0.25 4.51 -13.41
N GLN A 90 -0.61 4.19 -14.39
CA GLN A 90 -0.69 4.88 -15.67
C GLN A 90 0.69 4.97 -16.35
N ASN A 91 1.22 6.18 -16.48
CA ASN A 91 2.49 6.46 -17.16
C ASN A 91 3.69 6.53 -16.20
N SER A 92 3.49 6.46 -14.89
CA SER A 92 4.60 6.49 -13.93
C SER A 92 5.44 5.21 -14.03
N LYS A 93 6.76 5.38 -14.19
CA LYS A 93 7.73 4.28 -14.19
C LYS A 93 8.28 3.96 -12.80
N LEU A 94 8.05 4.84 -11.82
CA LEU A 94 8.54 4.72 -10.43
C LEU A 94 8.27 3.36 -9.78
N PRO A 95 7.09 2.71 -9.95
CA PRO A 95 6.86 1.38 -9.36
C PRO A 95 7.88 0.32 -9.83
N TYR A 96 8.37 0.42 -11.07
CA TYR A 96 9.35 -0.51 -11.63
C TYR A 96 10.76 -0.35 -11.06
N TYR A 97 11.08 0.76 -10.39
CA TYR A 97 12.43 1.03 -9.87
C TYR A 97 12.87 -0.06 -8.89
N ARG A 98 11.92 -0.60 -8.10
CA ARG A 98 12.18 -1.68 -7.15
C ARG A 98 12.71 -2.96 -7.79
N LEU A 99 12.45 -3.18 -9.09
CA LEU A 99 12.94 -4.34 -9.82
C LEU A 99 14.44 -4.30 -10.08
N LYS A 100 15.02 -3.09 -10.15
CA LYS A 100 16.44 -2.86 -10.47
C LYS A 100 17.32 -2.67 -9.24
N PHE A 101 16.74 -2.59 -8.06
CA PHE A 101 17.46 -2.19 -6.85
C PHE A 101 18.55 -3.17 -6.41
N ILE A 102 18.33 -4.49 -6.56
CA ILE A 102 19.29 -5.48 -6.06
C ILE A 102 20.65 -5.36 -6.76
N SER A 103 20.68 -4.84 -7.99
CA SER A 103 21.92 -4.52 -8.71
C SER A 103 22.70 -3.33 -8.12
N LEU A 104 22.06 -2.50 -7.29
CA LEU A 104 22.65 -1.35 -6.61
C LEU A 104 23.22 -1.70 -5.23
N LEU A 105 22.98 -2.93 -4.74
CA LEU A 105 23.53 -3.40 -3.48
C LEU A 105 24.86 -4.12 -3.67
N ASP A 106 25.76 -3.86 -2.73
CA ASP A 106 27.01 -4.60 -2.57
C ASP A 106 26.77 -6.12 -2.53
N ASP A 107 27.72 -6.89 -3.06
CA ASP A 107 27.62 -8.35 -3.14
C ASP A 107 27.65 -9.05 -1.78
N ASN A 108 28.05 -8.34 -0.73
CA ASN A 108 28.04 -8.84 0.65
C ASN A 108 26.68 -8.69 1.35
N VAL A 109 25.68 -8.07 0.72
CA VAL A 109 24.34 -7.95 1.31
C VAL A 109 23.58 -9.25 1.09
N ASP A 110 23.33 -9.99 2.18
CA ASP A 110 22.58 -11.26 2.12
C ASP A 110 21.06 -11.07 2.05
N LYS A 111 20.55 -10.07 2.78
CA LYS A 111 19.11 -9.86 2.98
C LYS A 111 18.79 -8.36 3.01
N CYS A 112 17.73 -7.97 2.33
CA CYS A 112 17.22 -6.61 2.34
C CYS A 112 15.69 -6.57 2.37
N LEU A 113 15.13 -5.41 2.73
CA LEU A 113 13.69 -5.22 2.86
C LEU A 113 13.22 -4.05 2.00
N TYR A 114 12.33 -4.30 1.05
CA TYR A 114 11.65 -3.22 0.33
C TYR A 114 10.32 -2.89 1.01
N LEU A 115 10.03 -1.60 1.16
CA LEU A 115 8.76 -1.05 1.65
C LEU A 115 8.26 0.04 0.71
N ASP A 116 6.95 0.09 0.45
CA ASP A 116 6.34 1.24 -0.20
C ASP A 116 6.27 2.45 0.76
N SER A 117 6.39 3.64 0.20
CA SER A 117 6.45 4.92 0.93
C SER A 117 5.14 5.31 1.64
N ASP A 118 4.07 4.56 1.41
CA ASP A 118 2.74 4.71 1.99
C ASP A 118 2.47 3.66 3.09
N MET A 119 3.53 3.30 3.81
CA MET A 119 3.48 2.41 4.96
C MET A 119 3.81 3.14 6.28
N LEU A 120 3.50 2.50 7.40
CA LEU A 120 3.92 2.93 8.74
C LEU A 120 4.41 1.71 9.53
N CYS A 121 5.61 1.80 10.09
CA CYS A 121 6.17 0.74 10.92
C CYS A 121 5.68 0.90 12.37
N MET A 122 5.12 -0.17 12.93
CA MET A 122 4.56 -0.23 14.29
C MET A 122 5.35 -1.17 15.19
N CYS A 123 6.51 -1.65 14.74
CA CYS A 123 7.31 -2.65 15.43
C CYS A 123 8.81 -2.42 15.27
N ASP A 124 9.59 -3.14 16.06
CA ASP A 124 11.03 -3.22 15.86
C ASP A 124 11.31 -4.04 14.59
N ILE A 125 11.63 -3.34 13.50
CA ILE A 125 11.70 -3.94 12.16
C ILE A 125 12.76 -5.05 12.04
N ARG A 126 13.70 -5.13 13.00
CA ARG A 126 14.72 -6.18 13.04
C ARG A 126 14.11 -7.57 13.20
N GLU A 127 12.89 -7.67 13.74
CA GLU A 127 12.16 -8.94 13.80
C GLU A 127 11.90 -9.51 12.39
N ILE A 128 11.70 -8.67 11.38
CA ILE A 128 11.52 -9.09 9.98
C ILE A 128 12.84 -9.61 9.41
N PHE A 129 13.96 -8.95 9.71
CA PHE A 129 15.27 -9.40 9.27
C PHE A 129 15.71 -10.72 9.92
N ALA A 130 15.19 -11.03 11.11
CA ALA A 130 15.43 -12.28 11.81
C ALA A 130 14.71 -13.48 11.18
N ILE A 131 13.71 -13.26 10.32
CA ILE A 131 12.96 -14.34 9.65
C ILE A 131 13.91 -15.15 8.76
N ASP A 132 13.95 -16.47 8.97
CA ASP A 132 14.62 -17.39 8.06
C ASP A 132 13.79 -17.58 6.78
N LEU A 133 14.38 -17.21 5.64
CA LEU A 133 13.75 -17.38 4.32
C LEU A 133 13.82 -18.84 3.83
N GLN A 134 14.51 -19.74 4.54
CA GLN A 134 14.58 -21.17 4.22
C GLN A 134 15.07 -21.42 2.78
N GLY A 135 16.09 -20.66 2.35
CA GLY A 135 16.62 -20.71 0.98
C GLY A 135 15.65 -20.22 -0.12
N LYS A 136 14.49 -19.65 0.23
CA LYS A 136 13.55 -19.05 -0.71
C LYS A 136 14.07 -17.68 -1.17
N ILE A 137 13.62 -17.25 -2.35
CA ILE A 137 14.04 -15.99 -2.97
C ILE A 137 13.49 -14.80 -2.18
N ILE A 138 12.25 -14.93 -1.69
CA ILE A 138 11.51 -13.79 -1.16
C ILE A 138 10.48 -14.20 -0.11
N GLY A 139 10.32 -13.38 0.92
CA GLY A 139 9.24 -13.42 1.89
C GLY A 139 8.24 -12.31 1.62
N VAL A 140 6.95 -12.66 1.51
CA VAL A 140 5.90 -11.75 1.04
C VAL A 140 4.60 -11.93 1.81
N VAL A 141 3.71 -10.95 1.67
CA VAL A 141 2.36 -10.98 2.24
C VAL A 141 1.32 -10.96 1.13
N GLY A 142 0.22 -11.70 1.31
CA GLY A 142 -0.79 -11.91 0.28
C GLY A 142 -1.63 -10.64 0.04
N ASP A 143 -2.00 -10.39 -1.21
CA ASP A 143 -2.81 -9.23 -1.58
C ASP A 143 -4.32 -9.53 -1.41
N PRO A 144 -5.10 -8.67 -0.72
CA PRO A 144 -6.54 -8.90 -0.51
C PRO A 144 -7.39 -8.77 -1.80
N GLY A 145 -6.83 -8.20 -2.87
CA GLY A 145 -7.46 -7.90 -4.16
C GLY A 145 -7.23 -8.92 -5.28
N SER A 146 -6.65 -10.09 -5.00
CA SER A 146 -6.15 -11.08 -5.97
C SER A 146 -7.14 -11.61 -7.02
N LYS A 147 -8.46 -11.48 -6.80
CA LYS A 147 -9.52 -12.24 -7.49
C LYS A 147 -9.59 -12.14 -9.01
N ARG A 148 -8.86 -11.21 -9.63
CA ARG A 148 -8.89 -10.93 -11.07
C ARG A 148 -7.54 -10.49 -11.62
N SER A 149 -6.47 -10.62 -10.84
CA SER A 149 -5.14 -10.20 -11.29
C SER A 149 -4.67 -11.15 -12.40
N LYS A 150 -4.18 -10.57 -13.48
CA LYS A 150 -3.69 -11.31 -14.65
C LYS A 150 -2.72 -10.43 -15.42
N ILE A 151 -1.78 -11.08 -16.08
CA ILE A 151 -0.88 -10.46 -17.05
C ILE A 151 -1.14 -11.10 -18.43
N LYS A 152 -1.07 -10.30 -19.50
CA LYS A 152 -1.14 -10.81 -20.87
C LYS A 152 0.09 -10.38 -21.63
N PHE A 153 0.69 -11.31 -22.35
CA PHE A 153 1.94 -11.09 -23.08
C PHE A 153 1.95 -11.89 -24.39
N ILE A 154 2.83 -11.52 -25.30
CA ILE A 154 3.05 -12.22 -26.57
C ILE A 154 4.28 -13.13 -26.43
N GLU A 155 4.12 -14.39 -26.77
CA GLU A 155 5.20 -15.38 -26.81
C GLU A 155 5.03 -16.25 -28.04
N ASN A 156 6.08 -16.38 -28.85
CA ASN A 156 6.08 -17.11 -30.12
C ASN A 156 4.91 -16.70 -31.04
N ASN A 157 4.69 -15.39 -31.19
CA ASN A 157 3.56 -14.80 -31.94
C ASN A 157 2.16 -15.20 -31.45
N THR A 158 2.05 -15.78 -30.25
CA THR A 158 0.77 -16.15 -29.63
C THR A 158 0.50 -15.34 -28.37
N LYS A 159 -0.76 -14.95 -28.19
CA LYS A 159 -1.21 -14.24 -26.98
C LYS A 159 -1.39 -15.22 -25.83
N LYS A 160 -0.60 -15.04 -24.78
CA LYS A 160 -0.72 -15.78 -23.51
C LYS A 160 -1.44 -14.96 -22.45
N VAL A 161 -2.14 -15.65 -21.56
CA VAL A 161 -2.81 -15.05 -20.40
C VAL A 161 -2.43 -15.85 -19.17
N LEU A 162 -1.63 -15.25 -18.29
CA LEU A 162 -1.34 -15.82 -16.98
C LEU A 162 -2.33 -15.21 -15.98
N LYS A 163 -3.14 -16.07 -15.36
CA LYS A 163 -4.04 -15.70 -14.26
C LYS A 163 -3.34 -16.04 -12.95
N PHE A 164 -3.33 -15.10 -12.02
CA PHE A 164 -2.81 -15.37 -10.68
C PHE A 164 -3.87 -16.08 -9.82
N ASP A 165 -3.39 -16.84 -8.84
CA ASP A 165 -4.21 -17.57 -7.88
C ASP A 165 -4.24 -16.85 -6.52
N GLU A 166 -4.68 -17.54 -5.47
CA GLU A 166 -4.70 -17.02 -4.11
C GLU A 166 -3.30 -16.71 -3.52
N ASN A 167 -2.21 -17.19 -4.13
CA ASN A 167 -0.84 -16.90 -3.68
C ASN A 167 -0.31 -15.56 -4.19
N TYR A 168 -1.12 -14.82 -4.95
CA TYR A 168 -0.77 -13.49 -5.42
C TYR A 168 -0.43 -12.55 -4.25
N PHE A 169 0.80 -12.05 -4.23
CA PHE A 169 1.32 -11.22 -3.14
C PHE A 169 1.36 -9.74 -3.49
N ASN A 170 1.31 -8.91 -2.45
CA ASN A 170 1.46 -7.47 -2.56
C ASN A 170 2.95 -7.10 -2.64
N SER A 171 3.35 -6.29 -3.63
CA SER A 171 4.77 -5.92 -3.83
C SER A 171 5.23 -4.72 -3.01
N GLY A 172 4.36 -4.13 -2.19
CA GLY A 172 4.72 -3.03 -1.30
C GLY A 172 5.56 -3.48 -0.11
N PHE A 173 5.58 -4.76 0.23
CA PHE A 173 6.47 -5.33 1.24
C PHE A 173 7.19 -6.53 0.63
N LEU A 174 8.52 -6.51 0.61
CA LEU A 174 9.32 -7.63 0.10
C LEU A 174 10.55 -7.86 0.99
N LEU A 175 10.58 -8.98 1.71
CA LEU A 175 11.80 -9.45 2.38
C LEU A 175 12.62 -10.29 1.41
N ILE A 176 13.75 -9.80 0.92
CA ILE A 176 14.45 -10.39 -0.20
C ILE A 176 15.73 -11.09 0.28
N ASN A 177 15.91 -12.34 -0.15
CA ASN A 177 17.21 -13.00 -0.12
C ASN A 177 18.00 -12.52 -1.35
N ALA A 178 18.91 -11.57 -1.14
CA ALA A 178 19.59 -10.89 -2.24
C ALA A 178 20.43 -11.85 -3.09
N LYS A 179 21.10 -12.82 -2.45
CA LYS A 179 21.88 -13.86 -3.15
C LYS A 179 21.00 -14.74 -4.04
N GLU A 180 19.91 -15.27 -3.51
CA GLU A 180 19.01 -16.12 -4.30
C GLU A 180 18.24 -15.32 -5.37
N TYR A 181 17.93 -14.05 -5.11
CA TYR A 181 17.32 -13.15 -6.08
C TYR A 181 18.25 -12.88 -7.28
N LYS A 182 19.53 -12.55 -7.02
CA LYS A 182 20.57 -12.40 -8.05
C LYS A 182 20.74 -13.70 -8.84
N LYS A 183 20.95 -14.83 -8.14
CA LYS A 183 21.13 -16.17 -8.74
C LYS A 183 19.95 -16.58 -9.64
N ALA A 184 18.72 -16.26 -9.24
CA ALA A 184 17.53 -16.59 -10.01
C ALA A 184 17.28 -15.66 -11.22
N ASN A 185 18.10 -14.61 -11.41
CA ASN A 185 17.99 -13.61 -12.46
C ASN A 185 16.58 -12.97 -12.53
N VAL A 186 15.97 -12.70 -11.36
CA VAL A 186 14.58 -12.21 -11.28
C VAL A 186 14.42 -10.90 -12.04
N GLU A 187 15.33 -9.95 -11.85
CA GLU A 187 15.33 -8.65 -12.53
C GLU A 187 15.26 -8.82 -14.06
N LYS A 188 16.16 -9.61 -14.64
CA LYS A 188 16.25 -9.85 -16.09
C LYS A 188 14.98 -10.51 -16.61
N LYS A 189 14.46 -11.52 -15.91
CA LYS A 189 13.21 -12.19 -16.28
C LYS A 189 12.00 -11.25 -16.24
N CYS A 190 11.93 -10.35 -15.24
CA CYS A 190 10.89 -9.33 -15.18
C CYS A 190 10.99 -8.36 -16.37
N GLU A 191 12.19 -7.94 -16.74
CA GLU A 191 12.42 -7.08 -17.92
C GLU A 191 12.03 -7.78 -19.24
N GLU A 192 12.44 -9.04 -19.41
CA GLU A 192 12.08 -9.84 -20.59
C GLU A 192 10.58 -10.06 -20.72
N LEU A 193 9.88 -10.27 -19.60
CA LEU A 193 8.43 -10.39 -19.58
C LEU A 193 7.77 -9.03 -19.86
N ALA A 194 8.26 -7.94 -19.26
CA ALA A 194 7.74 -6.59 -19.47
C ALA A 194 7.75 -6.19 -20.94
N LYS A 195 8.85 -6.45 -21.65
CA LYS A 195 8.99 -6.21 -23.11
C LYS A 195 7.91 -6.88 -23.96
N LYS A 196 7.38 -8.01 -23.48
CA LYS A 196 6.36 -8.81 -24.19
C LYS A 196 4.94 -8.49 -23.74
N CYS A 197 4.76 -7.68 -22.71
CA CYS A 197 3.47 -7.44 -22.07
C CYS A 197 2.58 -6.51 -22.91
N ILE A 198 1.37 -6.99 -23.18
CA ILE A 198 0.31 -6.20 -23.83
C ILE A 198 -0.78 -5.76 -22.84
N TYR A 199 -0.77 -6.32 -21.62
CA TYR A 199 -1.66 -5.90 -20.54
C TYR A 199 -1.03 -6.23 -19.19
N ILE A 200 -0.91 -5.20 -18.36
CA ILE A 200 -0.52 -5.30 -16.96
C ILE A 200 -1.39 -4.36 -16.13
N LYS A 201 -1.80 -4.78 -14.93
CA LYS A 201 -2.62 -3.94 -14.05
C LYS A 201 -1.78 -3.29 -12.97
N ALA A 202 -0.98 -4.08 -12.26
CA ALA A 202 -0.25 -3.67 -11.06
C ALA A 202 1.27 -3.67 -11.28
N ALA A 203 1.72 -3.20 -12.45
CA ALA A 203 3.13 -2.93 -12.76
C ALA A 203 4.10 -4.04 -12.27
N ASP A 204 5.06 -3.68 -11.43
CA ASP A 204 6.06 -4.56 -10.82
C ASP A 204 5.44 -5.75 -10.07
N GLN A 205 4.30 -5.57 -9.40
CA GLN A 205 3.63 -6.63 -8.65
C GLN A 205 3.23 -7.79 -9.55
N ASP A 206 2.65 -7.48 -10.72
CA ASP A 206 2.28 -8.50 -11.70
C ASP A 206 3.51 -9.20 -12.29
N LEU A 207 4.61 -8.46 -12.54
CA LEU A 207 5.86 -9.06 -13.04
C LEU A 207 6.49 -10.00 -12.02
N LEU A 208 6.60 -9.58 -10.76
CA LEU A 208 7.20 -10.38 -9.68
C LEU A 208 6.39 -11.66 -9.42
N ASN A 209 5.06 -11.55 -9.37
CA ASN A 209 4.17 -12.70 -9.21
C ASN A 209 4.18 -13.65 -10.43
N ALA A 210 4.54 -13.16 -11.61
CA ALA A 210 4.65 -13.99 -12.81
C ALA A 210 6.00 -14.71 -12.93
N VAL A 211 7.07 -14.07 -12.45
CA VAL A 211 8.46 -14.53 -12.64
C VAL A 211 8.94 -15.44 -11.52
N ILE A 212 8.56 -15.16 -10.27
CA ILE A 212 9.06 -15.91 -9.11
C ILE A 212 8.24 -17.20 -8.93
N PRO A 213 8.86 -18.38 -8.97
CA PRO A 213 8.16 -19.65 -8.74
C PRO A 213 7.54 -19.72 -7.34
N LYS A 214 6.36 -20.34 -7.22
CA LYS A 214 5.61 -20.40 -5.96
C LYS A 214 6.37 -21.11 -4.84
N ASP A 215 7.14 -22.14 -5.15
CA ASP A 215 7.99 -22.88 -4.19
C ASP A 215 9.18 -22.04 -3.68
N LYS A 216 9.50 -20.94 -4.36
CA LYS A 216 10.55 -19.98 -3.99
C LYS A 216 10.02 -18.75 -3.23
N ILE A 217 8.77 -18.79 -2.79
CA ILE A 217 8.12 -17.71 -2.03
C ILE A 217 7.81 -18.20 -0.62
N LEU A 218 8.23 -17.45 0.39
CA LEU A 218 7.81 -17.64 1.79
C LEU A 218 6.60 -16.75 2.06
N LYS A 219 5.46 -17.35 2.40
CA LYS A 219 4.30 -16.61 2.89
C LYS A 219 4.56 -16.18 4.33
N LEU A 220 4.47 -14.87 4.60
CA LEU A 220 4.67 -14.29 5.93
C LEU A 220 3.35 -13.95 6.62
N SER A 221 3.40 -13.51 7.89
CA SER A 221 2.21 -13.03 8.60
C SER A 221 1.59 -11.82 7.90
N PHE A 222 0.26 -11.74 7.87
CA PHE A 222 -0.46 -10.59 7.30
C PHE A 222 -0.14 -9.28 8.05
N ALA A 223 0.28 -9.37 9.31
CA ALA A 223 0.66 -8.23 10.12
C ALA A 223 1.83 -7.41 9.54
N TYR A 224 2.73 -8.04 8.77
CA TYR A 224 3.89 -7.35 8.16
C TYR A 224 3.56 -6.52 6.92
N ASN A 225 2.35 -6.62 6.38
CA ASN A 225 1.84 -5.76 5.31
C ASN A 225 0.32 -5.66 5.47
N PHE A 226 -0.09 -5.09 6.60
CA PHE A 226 -1.48 -5.02 6.99
C PHE A 226 -2.20 -3.95 6.16
N ASN A 227 -2.82 -4.37 5.06
CA ASN A 227 -3.54 -3.45 4.19
C ASN A 227 -4.82 -2.95 4.89
N ILE A 228 -4.85 -1.66 5.20
CA ILE A 228 -5.89 -1.07 6.05
C ILE A 228 -7.31 -1.20 5.47
N ILE A 229 -7.46 -1.38 4.14
CA ILE A 229 -8.78 -1.58 3.52
C ILE A 229 -9.49 -2.83 4.06
N THR A 230 -8.73 -3.78 4.59
CA THR A 230 -9.29 -5.00 5.19
C THR A 230 -10.05 -4.74 6.50
N LEU A 231 -9.83 -3.59 7.15
CA LEU A 231 -10.63 -3.12 8.29
C LEU A 231 -12.06 -2.74 7.89
N LEU A 232 -12.29 -2.39 6.63
CA LEU A 232 -13.64 -2.15 6.12
C LEU A 232 -14.45 -3.46 6.09
N TYR A 233 -13.87 -4.46 5.45
CA TYR A 233 -14.25 -5.86 5.53
C TYR A 233 -13.18 -6.71 4.84
N VAL A 234 -13.09 -7.97 5.23
CA VAL A 234 -12.24 -8.95 4.56
C VAL A 234 -12.94 -10.29 4.45
N ILE A 235 -12.62 -11.06 3.41
CA ILE A 235 -13.08 -12.43 3.26
C ILE A 235 -11.82 -13.30 3.24
N CYS A 236 -11.76 -14.25 4.16
CA CYS A 236 -10.62 -15.14 4.39
C CYS A 236 -10.77 -16.46 3.62
N LYS A 237 -9.68 -17.24 3.52
CA LYS A 237 -9.62 -18.45 2.67
C LYS A 237 -10.58 -19.56 3.11
N ASP A 238 -10.80 -19.67 4.42
CA ASP A 238 -11.72 -20.57 5.11
C ASP A 238 -13.19 -20.15 4.97
N GLU A 239 -13.47 -18.90 4.60
CA GLU A 239 -14.82 -18.41 4.33
C GLU A 239 -15.20 -18.51 2.85
N LYS A 240 -14.23 -18.28 1.96
CA LYS A 240 -14.42 -18.42 0.51
C LYS A 240 -13.08 -18.60 -0.22
N LYS A 241 -12.97 -19.66 -1.02
CA LYS A 241 -11.84 -19.90 -1.93
C LYS A 241 -11.53 -18.68 -2.83
N ASN A 242 -10.26 -18.55 -3.22
CA ASN A 242 -9.75 -17.46 -4.06
C ASN A 242 -10.02 -16.08 -3.45
N ARG A 243 -9.77 -15.94 -2.14
CA ARG A 243 -9.82 -14.68 -1.39
C ARG A 243 -8.49 -14.46 -0.69
N LEU A 244 -8.43 -13.57 0.30
CA LEU A 244 -7.22 -13.36 1.08
C LEU A 244 -6.74 -14.73 1.59
N ASN A 245 -5.52 -15.12 1.23
CA ASN A 245 -4.97 -16.45 1.53
C ASN A 245 -4.48 -16.56 2.98
N TYR A 246 -5.34 -16.17 3.93
CA TYR A 246 -5.16 -16.26 5.37
C TYR A 246 -6.48 -16.79 5.95
N THR A 247 -6.43 -17.62 7.01
CA THR A 247 -7.62 -17.97 7.79
C THR A 247 -8.16 -16.74 8.50
N ARG A 248 -9.42 -16.80 8.94
CA ARG A 248 -9.98 -15.77 9.81
C ARG A 248 -9.14 -15.57 11.06
N GLU A 249 -8.62 -16.65 11.64
CA GLU A 249 -7.74 -16.60 12.81
C GLU A 249 -6.42 -15.87 12.52
N GLU A 250 -5.71 -16.24 11.45
CA GLU A 250 -4.47 -15.57 11.01
C GLU A 250 -4.71 -14.05 10.83
N PHE A 251 -5.82 -13.67 10.20
CA PHE A 251 -6.20 -12.28 10.02
C PHE A 251 -6.50 -11.57 11.35
N THR A 252 -7.30 -12.19 12.23
CA THR A 252 -7.67 -11.62 13.53
C THR A 252 -6.45 -11.35 14.39
N GLN A 253 -5.49 -12.28 14.45
CA GLN A 253 -4.23 -12.06 15.18
C GLN A 253 -3.44 -10.90 14.59
N SER A 254 -3.39 -10.81 13.25
CA SER A 254 -2.74 -9.69 12.55
C SER A 254 -3.42 -8.35 12.79
N ALA A 255 -4.74 -8.33 12.93
CA ALA A 255 -5.52 -7.12 13.21
C ALA A 255 -5.42 -6.66 14.67
N LYS A 256 -5.20 -7.58 15.62
CA LYS A 256 -4.93 -7.26 17.03
C LYS A 256 -3.55 -6.60 17.21
N ASN A 257 -2.57 -6.97 16.40
CA ASN A 257 -1.20 -6.45 16.48
C ASN A 257 -0.57 -6.25 15.08
N PRO A 258 -1.03 -5.24 14.31
CA PRO A 258 -0.43 -4.95 13.02
C PRO A 258 1.00 -4.46 13.20
N LYS A 259 1.93 -5.00 12.40
CA LYS A 259 3.37 -4.69 12.48
C LYS A 259 3.78 -3.59 11.52
N ILE A 260 3.20 -3.60 10.32
CA ILE A 260 3.34 -2.54 9.32
C ILE A 260 1.95 -2.27 8.72
N LEU A 261 1.48 -1.03 8.85
CA LEU A 261 0.25 -0.59 8.21
C LEU A 261 0.55 -0.16 6.78
N HIS A 262 -0.21 -0.66 5.80
CA HIS A 262 -0.09 -0.27 4.40
C HIS A 262 -1.34 0.50 3.98
N TYR A 263 -1.16 1.79 3.69
CA TYR A 263 -2.25 2.72 3.44
C TYR A 263 -2.68 2.71 1.96
N GLY A 264 -3.81 2.08 1.65
CA GLY A 264 -4.49 2.29 0.36
C GLY A 264 -5.07 3.71 0.26
N GLU A 265 -5.95 4.05 1.21
CA GLU A 265 -6.41 5.42 1.45
C GLU A 265 -5.32 6.21 2.18
N LYS A 266 -4.66 7.13 1.48
CA LYS A 266 -3.48 7.82 2.00
C LYS A 266 -3.82 8.79 3.14
N PRO A 267 -3.08 8.82 4.26
CA PRO A 267 -3.33 9.74 5.38
C PRO A 267 -3.26 11.22 4.99
N TRP A 268 -2.43 11.56 3.98
CA TRP A 268 -2.32 12.91 3.42
C TRP A 268 -3.39 13.26 2.37
N LYS A 269 -4.40 12.40 2.21
CA LYS A 269 -5.62 12.66 1.43
C LYS A 269 -6.90 12.46 2.26
N PHE A 270 -6.85 11.56 3.24
CA PHE A 270 -7.95 11.20 4.11
C PHE A 270 -7.56 11.44 5.56
N LEU A 271 -8.11 12.48 6.21
CA LEU A 271 -7.90 12.66 7.65
C LEU A 271 -8.74 11.66 8.46
N LYS A 272 -9.91 11.26 7.95
CA LYS A 272 -10.80 10.27 8.55
C LYS A 272 -11.10 9.15 7.54
N SER A 273 -11.03 7.90 7.99
CA SER A 273 -11.19 6.70 7.14
C SER A 273 -11.74 5.52 7.96
N TYR A 274 -11.08 4.36 7.90
CA TYR A 274 -11.35 3.16 8.68
C TYR A 274 -10.94 3.34 10.14
N VAL A 275 -11.58 2.58 11.01
CA VAL A 275 -11.18 2.46 12.41
C VAL A 275 -10.60 1.07 12.68
N ASP A 276 -9.65 1.02 13.61
CA ASP A 276 -9.11 -0.25 14.11
C ASP A 276 -10.09 -0.94 15.09
N LEU A 277 -9.62 -2.02 15.73
CA LEU A 277 -10.43 -2.80 16.68
C LEU A 277 -10.72 -2.05 18.00
N GLN A 278 -9.99 -0.96 18.25
CA GLN A 278 -10.14 -0.06 19.40
C GLN A 278 -10.94 1.20 19.04
N ASN A 279 -11.58 1.24 17.87
CA ASN A 279 -12.31 2.39 17.33
C ASN A 279 -11.46 3.65 17.10
N ARG A 280 -10.14 3.50 17.01
CA ARG A 280 -9.25 4.61 16.65
C ARG A 280 -9.16 4.75 15.13
N ASN A 281 -9.21 5.97 14.63
CA ASN A 281 -9.04 6.25 13.21
C ASN A 281 -7.63 5.84 12.75
N ILE A 282 -7.56 4.99 11.73
CA ILE A 282 -6.30 4.35 11.32
C ILE A 282 -5.27 5.35 10.79
N ASN A 283 -5.73 6.49 10.27
CA ASN A 283 -4.87 7.53 9.74
C ASN A 283 -4.25 8.41 10.85
N ASP A 284 -4.76 8.35 12.08
CA ASP A 284 -4.18 9.07 13.21
C ASP A 284 -2.82 8.51 13.61
N TYR A 285 -2.60 7.19 13.46
CA TYR A 285 -1.29 6.58 13.71
C TYR A 285 -0.20 7.21 12.85
N TRP A 286 -0.48 7.48 11.58
CA TRP A 286 0.46 8.11 10.68
C TRP A 286 0.72 9.57 11.06
N TRP A 287 -0.35 10.33 11.37
CA TRP A 287 -0.24 11.73 11.79
C TRP A 287 0.45 11.92 13.14
N ASP A 288 0.34 10.93 14.04
CA ASP A 288 1.08 10.91 15.29
C ASP A 288 2.59 10.79 15.09
N ILE A 289 3.03 10.05 14.07
CA ILE A 289 4.45 10.06 13.72
C ILE A 289 4.81 11.33 12.95
N ALA A 290 3.99 11.75 11.98
CA ALA A 290 4.26 12.92 11.14
C ALA A 290 4.50 14.21 11.96
N LYS A 291 3.79 14.40 13.08
CA LYS A 291 4.00 15.57 13.98
C LYS A 291 5.34 15.55 14.72
N GLU A 292 6.06 14.44 14.68
CA GLU A 292 7.34 14.23 15.35
C GLU A 292 8.50 14.04 14.37
N VAL A 293 8.25 14.07 13.05
CA VAL A 293 9.28 13.92 12.03
C VAL A 293 10.17 15.15 11.99
N PRO A 294 11.48 15.04 12.30
CA PRO A 294 12.40 16.17 12.16
C PRO A 294 12.41 16.70 10.72
N ILE A 295 12.60 18.00 10.55
CA ILE A 295 12.73 18.70 9.26
C ILE A 295 11.42 18.80 8.45
N PHE A 296 10.66 17.72 8.31
CA PHE A 296 9.45 17.68 7.48
C PHE A 296 8.14 17.99 8.23
N LYS A 297 8.16 18.02 9.58
CA LYS A 297 6.96 18.27 10.41
C LYS A 297 6.15 19.48 9.95
N GLU A 298 6.77 20.65 9.83
CA GLU A 298 6.04 21.89 9.53
C GLU A 298 5.37 21.84 8.16
N GLU A 299 6.05 21.27 7.15
CA GLU A 299 5.47 21.06 5.82
C GLU A 299 4.28 20.11 5.87
N LEU A 300 4.41 19.00 6.60
CA LEU A 300 3.35 17.99 6.74
C LEU A 300 2.13 18.55 7.49
N LEU A 301 2.34 19.33 8.56
CA LEU A 301 1.26 19.95 9.32
C LEU A 301 0.54 21.03 8.52
N LYS A 302 1.28 21.87 7.78
CA LYS A 302 0.69 22.82 6.83
C LYS A 302 -0.12 22.12 5.74
N GLN A 303 0.35 20.98 5.24
CA GLN A 303 -0.42 20.15 4.31
C GLN A 303 -1.70 19.65 4.97
N LYS A 304 -1.65 19.18 6.22
CA LYS A 304 -2.79 18.63 6.96
C LYS A 304 -4.00 19.56 6.97
N GLU A 305 -3.77 20.86 7.20
CA GLU A 305 -4.82 21.90 7.26
C GLU A 305 -5.59 22.05 5.93
N ASN A 306 -4.96 21.70 4.81
CA ASN A 306 -5.51 21.83 3.48
C ASN A 306 -6.24 20.56 3.00
N ILE A 307 -6.17 19.45 3.75
CA ILE A 307 -6.82 18.20 3.38
C ILE A 307 -8.33 18.31 3.65
N LYS A 308 -9.11 18.45 2.59
CA LYS A 308 -10.58 18.55 2.66
C LYS A 308 -11.30 17.57 1.74
N ASP A 309 -10.60 17.00 0.76
CA ASP A 309 -11.20 16.16 -0.28
C ASP A 309 -12.01 15.00 0.30
N TYR A 310 -11.50 14.32 1.33
CA TYR A 310 -12.19 13.19 1.97
C TYR A 310 -13.59 13.52 2.49
N LEU A 311 -13.89 14.78 2.81
CA LEU A 311 -15.23 15.22 3.20
C LEU A 311 -16.22 15.07 2.04
N LEU A 312 -15.81 15.38 0.81
CA LEU A 312 -16.64 15.17 -0.37
C LEU A 312 -16.89 13.68 -0.62
N TYR A 313 -15.86 12.84 -0.44
CA TYR A 313 -15.99 11.38 -0.58
C TYR A 313 -17.01 10.85 0.44
N ALA A 314 -16.87 11.24 1.72
CA ALA A 314 -17.77 10.83 2.78
C ALA A 314 -19.20 11.34 2.56
N GLY A 315 -19.37 12.61 2.17
CA GLY A 315 -20.68 13.20 1.89
C GLY A 315 -21.40 12.49 0.73
N LEU A 316 -20.72 12.31 -0.41
CA LEU A 316 -21.29 11.58 -1.55
C LEU A 316 -21.61 10.13 -1.20
N GLY A 317 -20.71 9.46 -0.47
CA GLY A 317 -20.89 8.08 -0.07
C GLY A 317 -22.03 7.87 0.90
N PHE A 318 -22.20 8.75 1.88
CA PHE A 318 -23.32 8.75 2.82
C PHE A 318 -24.65 8.92 2.07
N THR A 319 -24.75 9.89 1.17
CA THR A 319 -25.96 10.10 0.38
C THR A 319 -26.25 8.89 -0.49
N LEU A 320 -25.26 8.37 -1.21
CA LEU A 320 -25.39 7.18 -2.05
C LEU A 320 -25.85 5.95 -1.25
N TYR A 321 -25.26 5.72 -0.07
CA TYR A 321 -25.65 4.63 0.83
C TYR A 321 -27.14 4.68 1.16
N ASN A 322 -27.63 5.85 1.59
CA ASN A 322 -29.03 6.04 1.97
C ASN A 322 -29.98 5.93 0.77
N LEU A 323 -29.62 6.47 -0.39
CA LEU A 323 -30.43 6.33 -1.61
C LEU A 323 -30.52 4.87 -2.07
N CYS A 324 -29.43 4.11 -1.97
CA CYS A 324 -29.44 2.67 -2.27
C CYS A 324 -30.35 1.89 -1.31
N LYS A 325 -30.37 2.24 -0.01
CA LYS A 325 -31.26 1.61 0.98
C LYS A 325 -32.73 1.92 0.74
N LYS A 326 -33.05 3.12 0.24
CA LYS A 326 -34.42 3.56 -0.08
C LYS A 326 -34.85 3.23 -1.52
N TYR A 327 -34.02 2.53 -2.29
CA TYR A 327 -34.27 2.21 -3.72
C TYR A 327 -34.55 3.44 -4.60
N GLN A 328 -33.98 4.61 -4.27
CA GLN A 328 -34.21 5.88 -4.96
C GLN A 328 -33.31 6.05 -6.20
N LEU A 329 -33.53 5.21 -7.22
CA LEU A 329 -32.64 5.08 -8.38
C LEU A 329 -32.51 6.36 -9.23
N PHE A 330 -33.60 7.12 -9.38
CA PHE A 330 -33.61 8.36 -10.16
C PHE A 330 -32.76 9.47 -9.51
N THR A 331 -32.80 9.56 -8.18
CA THR A 331 -32.05 10.55 -7.41
C THR A 331 -30.54 10.27 -7.42
N ILE A 332 -30.13 8.99 -7.52
CA ILE A 332 -28.70 8.64 -7.64
C ILE A 332 -28.07 9.26 -8.90
N LYS A 333 -28.85 9.47 -9.97
CA LYS A 333 -28.35 10.15 -11.18
C LYS A 333 -27.92 11.59 -10.89
N GLN A 334 -28.58 12.29 -9.96
CA GLN A 334 -28.25 13.67 -9.60
C GLN A 334 -26.89 13.74 -8.89
N LEU A 335 -26.48 12.70 -8.16
CA LEU A 335 -25.15 12.66 -7.54
C LEU A 335 -24.01 12.67 -8.57
N LEU A 336 -24.26 12.31 -9.84
CA LEU A 336 -23.25 12.42 -10.89
C LEU A 336 -22.97 13.86 -11.34
N GLN A 337 -23.75 14.82 -10.85
CA GLN A 337 -23.56 16.26 -11.09
C GLN A 337 -22.83 16.88 -9.89
N THR A 338 -22.08 17.97 -10.12
CA THR A 338 -21.23 18.63 -9.11
C THR A 338 -21.92 19.78 -8.36
N GLY A 339 -23.17 20.12 -8.71
CA GLY A 339 -23.87 21.32 -8.21
C GLY A 339 -24.18 21.35 -6.71
N HIS A 340 -23.90 20.28 -5.96
CA HIS A 340 -24.18 20.17 -4.52
C HIS A 340 -22.94 19.82 -3.68
N ASP A 341 -21.75 19.79 -4.28
CA ASP A 341 -20.54 19.31 -3.61
C ASP A 341 -20.17 20.14 -2.37
N ALA A 342 -20.31 21.47 -2.42
CA ALA A 342 -20.05 22.34 -1.26
C ALA A 342 -20.97 22.03 -0.06
N LYS A 343 -22.25 21.75 -0.30
CA LYS A 343 -23.22 21.37 0.74
C LYS A 343 -22.87 20.01 1.36
N LEU A 344 -22.43 19.06 0.53
CA LEU A 344 -22.01 17.73 0.98
C LEU A 344 -20.74 17.79 1.83
N ILE A 345 -19.77 18.64 1.45
CA ILE A 345 -18.56 18.88 2.23
C ILE A 345 -18.91 19.46 3.60
N GLU A 346 -19.80 20.46 3.65
CA GLU A 346 -20.21 21.06 4.92
C GLU A 346 -20.92 20.04 5.83
N PHE A 347 -21.85 19.27 5.27
CA PHE A 347 -22.50 18.16 5.97
C PHE A 347 -21.48 17.15 6.53
N ALA A 348 -20.48 16.78 5.73
CA ALA A 348 -19.52 15.73 6.10
C ALA A 348 -18.58 16.14 7.24
N LYS A 349 -18.42 17.44 7.55
CA LYS A 349 -17.64 17.91 8.71
C LYS A 349 -18.21 17.40 10.03
N GLY A 350 -19.55 17.32 10.14
CA GLY A 350 -20.25 16.81 11.31
C GLY A 350 -20.53 15.30 11.26
N LEU A 351 -20.10 14.60 10.19
CA LEU A 351 -20.45 13.20 10.01
C LEU A 351 -19.63 12.29 10.92
N ASN A 352 -20.30 11.74 11.94
CA ASN A 352 -19.76 10.75 12.85
C ASN A 352 -20.59 9.46 12.81
N ASP A 353 -20.14 8.49 12.02
CA ASP A 353 -20.79 7.17 11.88
C ASP A 353 -19.68 6.12 11.69
N ASP A 354 -19.85 4.96 12.31
CA ASP A 354 -18.94 3.80 12.21
C ASP A 354 -18.73 3.27 10.77
N LYS A 355 -19.58 3.67 9.83
CA LYS A 355 -19.52 3.38 8.40
C LYS A 355 -18.73 4.42 7.62
N TYR A 356 -18.04 5.36 8.26
CA TYR A 356 -17.31 6.44 7.59
C TYR A 356 -16.40 5.94 6.45
N GLY A 357 -15.58 4.91 6.70
CA GLY A 357 -14.76 4.29 5.66
C GLY A 357 -15.56 3.66 4.50
N LEU A 358 -16.76 3.13 4.75
CA LEU A 358 -17.65 2.66 3.66
C LEU A 358 -18.12 3.84 2.81
N TYR A 359 -18.42 4.98 3.44
CA TYR A 359 -18.80 6.19 2.73
C TYR A 359 -17.65 6.71 1.87
N CYS A 360 -16.42 6.73 2.38
CA CYS A 360 -15.24 7.08 1.58
C CYS A 360 -15.13 6.22 0.31
N MET A 361 -15.27 4.89 0.43
CA MET A 361 -15.24 3.96 -0.72
C MET A 361 -16.40 4.17 -1.71
N LEU A 362 -17.61 4.43 -1.22
CA LEU A 362 -18.78 4.72 -2.06
C LEU A 362 -18.60 6.05 -2.81
N GLY A 363 -18.08 7.07 -2.13
CA GLY A 363 -17.76 8.37 -2.70
C GLY A 363 -16.69 8.30 -3.77
N GLU A 364 -15.59 7.56 -3.52
CA GLU A 364 -14.54 7.34 -4.51
C GLU A 364 -15.09 6.71 -5.79
N MET A 365 -15.91 5.66 -5.66
CA MET A 365 -16.55 5.02 -6.80
C MET A 365 -17.40 6.01 -7.61
N LEU A 366 -18.09 6.93 -6.93
CA LEU A 366 -18.93 7.92 -7.58
C LEU A 366 -18.10 9.01 -8.27
N LEU A 367 -17.03 9.50 -7.64
CA LEU A 367 -16.09 10.44 -8.25
C LEU A 367 -15.40 9.83 -9.48
N TYR A 368 -15.01 8.55 -9.41
CA TYR A 368 -14.53 7.80 -10.57
C TYR A 368 -15.58 7.74 -11.68
N ALA A 369 -16.85 7.48 -11.32
CA ALA A 369 -17.95 7.47 -12.29
C ALA A 369 -18.17 8.83 -12.95
N ARG A 370 -18.09 9.94 -12.19
CA ARG A 370 -18.12 11.31 -12.72
C ARG A 370 -16.98 11.54 -13.73
N LYS A 371 -15.73 11.27 -13.33
CA LYS A 371 -14.53 11.45 -14.14
C LYS A 371 -14.59 10.68 -15.48
N HIS A 372 -15.15 9.47 -15.45
CA HIS A 372 -15.20 8.59 -16.63
C HIS A 372 -16.60 8.48 -17.26
N LYS A 373 -17.51 9.43 -16.95
CA LYS A 373 -18.88 9.51 -17.50
C LYS A 373 -19.61 8.15 -17.48
N LYS A 374 -19.50 7.41 -16.37
CA LYS A 374 -20.12 6.07 -16.23
C LYS A 374 -21.63 6.20 -16.00
N GLY A 375 -22.40 5.27 -16.57
CA GLY A 375 -23.84 5.21 -16.39
C GLY A 375 -24.28 4.83 -14.96
N VAL A 376 -25.41 5.39 -14.53
CA VAL A 376 -25.96 5.25 -13.16
C VAL A 376 -26.23 3.80 -12.75
N ILE A 377 -26.66 2.94 -13.69
CA ILE A 377 -26.96 1.52 -13.42
C ILE A 377 -25.73 0.78 -12.88
N ASN A 378 -24.55 1.03 -13.46
CA ASN A 378 -23.31 0.39 -13.02
C ASN A 378 -22.92 0.82 -11.60
N ILE A 379 -23.19 2.08 -11.25
CA ILE A 379 -22.95 2.63 -9.91
C ILE A 379 -23.87 1.91 -8.92
N ILE A 380 -25.18 1.88 -9.18
CA ILE A 380 -26.18 1.22 -8.34
C ILE A 380 -25.79 -0.25 -8.06
N LEU A 381 -25.50 -1.02 -9.11
CA LEU A 381 -25.15 -2.44 -8.97
C LEU A 381 -23.88 -2.65 -8.15
N LYS A 382 -22.86 -1.81 -8.36
CA LYS A 382 -21.61 -1.89 -7.59
C LYS A 382 -21.80 -1.45 -6.14
N SER A 383 -22.54 -0.36 -5.90
CA SER A 383 -22.90 0.11 -4.55
C SER A 383 -23.62 -0.97 -3.77
N TYR A 384 -24.69 -1.53 -4.35
CA TYR A 384 -25.48 -2.56 -3.68
C TYR A 384 -24.62 -3.79 -3.34
N LYS A 385 -23.77 -4.22 -4.27
CA LYS A 385 -22.83 -5.30 -4.02
C LYS A 385 -21.86 -4.98 -2.88
N MET A 386 -21.29 -3.77 -2.86
CA MET A 386 -20.34 -3.37 -1.82
C MET A 386 -21.01 -3.26 -0.44
N ILE A 387 -22.18 -2.62 -0.36
CA ILE A 387 -22.99 -2.51 0.85
C ILE A 387 -23.33 -3.91 1.38
N LYS A 388 -23.82 -4.82 0.52
CA LYS A 388 -24.14 -6.20 0.91
C LYS A 388 -22.91 -6.98 1.40
N MET A 389 -21.74 -6.76 0.83
CA MET A 389 -20.50 -7.39 1.31
C MET A 389 -20.07 -6.81 2.66
N TYR A 390 -20.14 -5.49 2.83
CA TYR A 390 -19.85 -4.83 4.10
C TYR A 390 -20.78 -5.38 5.19
N GLU A 391 -22.09 -5.36 4.99
CA GLU A 391 -23.07 -5.87 5.97
C GLU A 391 -22.85 -7.33 6.34
N LYS A 392 -22.37 -8.15 5.39
CA LYS A 392 -22.12 -9.57 5.62
C LYS A 392 -20.80 -9.88 6.35
N TYR A 393 -19.76 -9.04 6.21
CA TYR A 393 -18.40 -9.39 6.66
C TYR A 393 -17.76 -8.36 7.59
N ALA A 394 -18.30 -7.15 7.71
CA ALA A 394 -17.74 -6.11 8.58
C ALA A 394 -17.81 -6.51 10.05
N TYR A 395 -18.94 -7.09 10.52
CA TYR A 395 -19.05 -7.55 11.90
C TYR A 395 -18.02 -8.65 12.19
N LYS A 396 -17.78 -9.60 11.28
CA LYS A 396 -16.75 -10.65 11.47
C LYS A 396 -15.33 -10.10 11.62
N SER A 397 -15.10 -8.89 11.13
CA SER A 397 -13.82 -8.20 11.24
C SER A 397 -13.74 -7.37 12.54
N ARG A 398 -14.85 -7.19 13.26
CA ARG A 398 -15.00 -6.38 14.49
C ARG A 398 -15.39 -7.19 15.73
N ASP A 399 -16.01 -8.36 15.59
CA ASP A 399 -16.50 -9.24 16.66
C ASP A 399 -15.37 -10.02 17.35
N ILE A 400 -14.16 -9.46 17.30
CA ILE A 400 -12.92 -10.00 17.85
C ILE A 400 -12.84 -9.75 19.37
N LYS A 401 -13.79 -8.99 19.95
CA LYS A 401 -13.85 -8.73 21.40
C LYS A 401 -14.26 -9.97 22.22
N ASN A 402 -14.77 -11.03 21.59
CA ASN A 402 -15.24 -12.25 22.25
C ASN A 402 -14.39 -13.51 21.95
N LEU A 403 -13.19 -13.34 21.37
CA LEU A 403 -12.20 -14.39 21.05
C LEU A 403 -10.82 -13.94 21.51
#